data_AF-A0A3B8HUQ8-F1
#
_entry.id   AF-A0A3B8HUQ8-F1
#
_cell.length_a   1.000
_cell.length_b   1.000
_cell.length_c   1.000
_cell.angle_alpha   90.00
_cell.angle_beta   90.00
_cell.angle_gamma   90.00
#
_symmetry.space_group_name_H-M   'P 1'
#
loop_
_entity.id
_entity.type
_entity.pdbx_description
1 polymer ?
#
loop_
_entity_poly.entity_id
_entity_poly.type
_entity_poly.pdbx_seq_one_letter_code
_entity_poly.pdbx_strand_id
1 'polypeptide(L)' 'MGVVADKLKDFQDRETKIKAMGGEKAVATQHERGKMTARERLEYFFDPGSFR' A
#
# COMPACT_ATOMS: atom_id res chain seq x y z
N MET A 1 27.28 1.58 -10.22
CA MET A 1 25.96 1.83 -9.61
C MET A 1 26.20 2.50 -8.28
N GLY A 2 25.69 3.71 -8.09
CA GLY A 2 25.94 4.47 -6.87
C GLY A 2 25.12 3.92 -5.71
N VAL A 3 25.74 3.77 -4.55
CA VAL A 3 25.14 3.24 -3.29
C VAL A 3 23.79 3.88 -2.95
N VAL A 4 23.57 5.14 -3.36
CA VAL A 4 22.30 5.86 -3.17
C VAL A 4 21.18 5.32 -4.07
N ALA A 5 21.47 5.00 -5.33
CA ALA A 5 20.48 4.48 -6.26
C ALA A 5 19.99 3.09 -5.85
N ASP A 6 20.90 2.25 -5.37
CA ASP A 6 20.55 0.90 -4.89
C ASP A 6 19.70 0.96 -3.62
N LYS A 7 20.00 1.88 -2.70
CA LYS A 7 19.19 2.15 -1.51
C LYS A 7 17.81 2.69 -1.85
N LEU A 8 17.70 3.56 -2.87
CA LEU A 8 16.43 4.08 -3.31
C LEU A 8 15.54 2.98 -3.89
N LYS A 9 16.13 2.06 -4.66
CA LYS A 9 15.41 0.91 -5.21
C LYS A 9 14.90 -0.03 -4.11
N ASP A 10 15.75 -0.40 -3.15
CA ASP A 10 15.34 -1.22 -2.01
C ASP A 10 14.24 -0.54 -1.18
N PHE A 11 14.30 0.78 -1.00
CA PHE A 11 13.24 1.54 -0.35
C PHE A 11 11.90 1.42 -1.09
N GLN A 12 11.89 1.62 -2.41
CA GLN A 12 10.68 1.50 -3.24
C GLN A 12 10.12 0.07 -3.24
N ASP A 13 10.97 -0.94 -3.30
CA ASP A 13 10.56 -2.35 -3.26
C ASP A 13 9.91 -2.72 -1.92
N ARG A 14 10.45 -2.22 -0.81
CA ARG A 14 9.84 -2.40 0.52
C ARG A 14 8.54 -1.62 0.65
N GLU A 15 8.52 -0.40 0.17
CA GLU A 15 7.33 0.46 0.21
C GLU A 15 6.18 -0.23 -0.53
N THR A 16 6.39 -0.63 -1.78
CA THR A 16 5.38 -1.34 -2.60
C THR A 16 4.89 -2.63 -1.93
N LYS A 17 5.78 -3.42 -1.32
CA LYS A 17 5.40 -4.61 -0.55
C LYS A 17 4.51 -4.28 0.64
N ILE A 18 4.80 -3.20 1.36
CA ILE A 18 3.96 -2.72 2.47
C ILE A 18 2.62 -2.20 1.93
N LYS A 19 2.61 -1.53 0.77
CA LYS A 19 1.39 -1.06 0.11
C LYS A 19 0.46 -2.19 -0.32
N ALA A 20 1.02 -3.35 -0.68
CA ALA A 20 0.26 -4.56 -1.01
C ALA A 20 -0.46 -5.19 0.20
N MET A 21 -0.23 -4.70 1.43
CA MET A 21 -0.87 -5.20 2.65
C MET A 21 -0.66 -6.72 2.83
N GLY A 22 -1.74 -7.51 2.93
CA GLY A 22 -1.70 -8.97 3.02
C GLY A 22 -1.62 -9.68 1.66
N GLY A 23 -1.34 -8.94 0.58
CA GLY A 23 -1.38 -9.43 -0.79
C GLY A 23 -2.78 -9.46 -1.39
N GLU A 24 -2.85 -9.67 -2.71
CA GLU A 24 -4.08 -9.65 -3.49
C GLU A 24 -5.15 -10.61 -2.96
N LYS A 25 -4.75 -11.79 -2.46
CA LYS A 25 -5.68 -12.77 -1.89
C LYS A 25 -6.42 -12.22 -0.66
N ALA A 26 -5.71 -11.56 0.25
CA ALA A 26 -6.32 -11.01 1.47
C ALA A 26 -7.22 -9.81 1.16
N VAL A 27 -6.84 -9.01 0.16
CA VAL A 27 -7.65 -7.90 -0.35
C VAL A 27 -8.94 -8.42 -0.97
N ALA A 28 -8.84 -9.40 -1.87
CA ALA A 28 -9.99 -10.04 -2.51
C ALA A 28 -10.95 -10.63 -1.46
N THR A 29 -10.45 -11.35 -0.46
CA THR A 29 -11.30 -11.88 0.63
C THR A 29 -12.00 -10.78 1.43
N GLN A 30 -11.41 -9.59 1.60
CA GLN A 30 -12.12 -8.47 2.24
C GLN A 30 -13.23 -7.92 1.36
N HIS A 31 -12.94 -7.74 0.07
CA HIS A 31 -13.92 -7.25 -0.90
C HIS A 31 -15.09 -8.23 -1.07
N GLU A 32 -14.83 -9.53 -1.12
CA GLU A 32 -15.86 -10.58 -1.14
C GLU A 32 -16.77 -10.53 0.10
N ARG A 33 -16.25 -10.09 1.24
CA ARG A 33 -17.02 -9.88 2.47
C ARG A 33 -17.74 -8.54 2.51
N GLY A 34 -17.70 -7.76 1.42
CA GLY A 34 -18.28 -6.41 1.33
C GLY A 34 -17.56 -5.37 2.19
N LYS A 35 -16.29 -5.63 2.55
CA LYS A 35 -15.51 -4.76 3.43
C LYS A 35 -14.38 -4.09 2.66
N MET A 36 -14.18 -2.80 2.92
CA MET A 36 -13.02 -2.05 2.45
C MET A 36 -11.74 -2.52 3.15
N THR A 37 -10.61 -2.44 2.44
CA THR A 37 -9.29 -2.62 3.01
C THR A 37 -8.92 -1.48 3.94
N ALA A 38 -7.87 -1.65 4.76
CA ALA A 38 -7.43 -0.60 5.67
C ALA A 38 -7.04 0.69 4.91
N ARG A 39 -6.40 0.56 3.74
CA ARG A 39 -6.02 1.71 2.90
C ARG A 39 -7.21 2.39 2.25
N GLU A 40 -8.14 1.62 1.70
CA GLU A 40 -9.38 2.18 1.13
C GLU A 40 -10.18 2.97 2.16
N ARG A 41 -10.21 2.53 3.43
CA ARG A 41 -10.88 3.28 4.50
C ARG A 41 -10.20 4.61 4.79
N LEU A 42 -8.87 4.64 4.76
CA LEU A 42 -8.11 5.88 4.94
C LEU A 42 -8.37 6.83 3.77
N GLU A 43 -8.31 6.33 2.54
CA GLU A 43 -8.58 7.11 1.33
C GLU A 43 -10.03 7.62 1.26
N TYR A 44 -10.99 6.86 1.78
CA TYR A 44 -12.38 7.29 1.86
C TYR A 44 -12.62 8.36 2.94
N PHE A 45 -11.90 8.27 4.06
CA PHE A 45 -12.11 9.16 5.20
C PHE A 45 -11.40 10.51 5.07
N PHE A 46 -10.22 10.53 4.44
CA PHE A 46 -9.39 11.73 4.32
C PHE A 46 -9.58 12.40 2.96
N ASP A 47 -9.42 13.73 2.94
CA ASP A 47 -9.41 14.47 1.68
C ASP A 47 -8.24 14.00 0.79
N PRO A 48 -8.43 13.92 -0.54
CA PRO A 48 -7.37 13.48 -1.45
C PRO A 48 -6.07 14.25 -1.25
N GLY A 49 -4.97 13.54 -1.01
CA GLY A 49 -3.64 14.13 -0.81
C GLY A 49 -3.36 14.72 0.58
N SER A 50 -4.30 14.63 1.52
CA SER A 50 -4.09 15.05 2.92
C SER A 50 -3.37 13.99 3.76
N PHE A 51 -3.58 12.71 3.45
CA PHE A 51 -2.93 11.59 4.14
C PHE A 51 -1.55 11.30 3.51
N ARG A 52 -0.47 11.44 4.29
CA ARG A 52 0.94 11.28 3.86
C ARG A 52 1.70 10.37 4.81
#